data_AF-A0A7X7JPH0-F1
#
_entry.id   AF-A0A7X7JPH0-F1
#
_cell.length_a   1.000
_cell.length_b   1.000
_cell.length_c   1.000
_cell.angle_alpha   90.00
_cell.angle_beta   90.00
_cell.angle_gamma   90.00
#
_symmetry.space_group_name_H-M   'P 1'
#
loop_
_entity.id
_entity.type
_entity.pdbx_description
1 polymer ?
#
loop_
_entity_poly.entity_id
_entity_poly.type
_entity_poly.pdbx_seq_one_letter_code
_entity_poly.pdbx_strand_id
1 'polypeptide(L)'
;MKTNEVTGLFKSGWIGMGFEFGRPGIGARFRDVDLVAQALARLGVIFADNNPVTKLMVDKKTGKISDEVLDQKVMSAIIECMFPIEKMKDVLRTFTALAPKLHTVVSVECINKVEPDDSLPMDAVLKEMGITRRINGKTNVGLGRPRAA
;
A
#
# COMPACT_ATOMS: atom_id res chain seq x y z
N MET A 1 -9.95 -1.02 3.87
CA MET A 1 -10.48 -0.74 2.51
C MET A 1 -12.02 -0.67 2.55
N LYS A 2 -12.63 0.36 1.95
CA LYS A 2 -14.07 0.66 2.13
C LYS A 2 -14.99 -0.34 1.44
N THR A 3 -14.51 -0.99 0.39
CA THR A 3 -15.29 -1.98 -0.35
C THR A 3 -15.07 -3.41 0.13
N ASN A 4 -14.24 -3.63 1.17
CA ASN A 4 -13.87 -4.99 1.59
C ASN A 4 -15.06 -5.81 2.10
N GLU A 5 -16.09 -5.15 2.64
CA GLU A 5 -17.35 -5.79 3.01
C GLU A 5 -18.14 -6.39 1.83
N VAL A 6 -17.80 -6.03 0.60
CA VAL A 6 -18.37 -6.63 -0.62
C VAL A 6 -17.33 -7.47 -1.36
N THR A 7 -16.07 -7.01 -1.42
CA THR A 7 -15.02 -7.66 -2.23
C THR A 7 -14.29 -8.80 -1.53
N GLY A 8 -14.19 -8.80 -0.20
CA GLY A 8 -13.49 -9.84 0.56
C GLY A 8 -11.99 -9.97 0.27
N LEU A 9 -11.35 -8.96 -0.35
CA LEU A 9 -9.95 -9.03 -0.75
C LEU A 9 -9.02 -9.21 0.46
N PHE A 10 -9.18 -8.39 1.49
CA PHE A 10 -8.38 -8.44 2.71
C PHE A 10 -8.99 -9.46 3.68
N LYS A 11 -8.53 -10.70 3.56
CA LYS A 11 -8.84 -11.83 4.45
C LYS A 11 -7.82 -11.96 5.59
N SER A 12 -8.12 -12.81 6.58
CA SER A 12 -7.17 -13.11 7.66
C SER A 12 -5.84 -13.63 7.09
N GLY A 13 -4.72 -13.24 7.72
CA GLY A 13 -3.36 -13.52 7.23
C GLY A 13 -2.90 -12.66 6.04
N TRP A 14 -3.76 -11.80 5.49
CA TRP A 14 -3.40 -10.86 4.43
C TRP A 14 -3.41 -9.43 4.95
N ILE A 15 -2.45 -8.65 4.45
CA ILE A 15 -2.31 -7.22 4.75
C ILE A 15 -2.37 -6.44 3.43
N GLY A 16 -2.93 -5.24 3.50
CA GLY A 16 -2.80 -4.22 2.46
C GLY A 16 -1.89 -3.10 2.92
N MET A 17 -1.19 -2.47 1.99
CA MET A 17 -0.44 -1.25 2.25
C MET A 17 -0.72 -0.21 1.18
N GLY A 18 -0.81 1.03 1.63
CA GLY A 18 -0.90 2.22 0.80
C GLY A 18 0.38 3.04 0.96
N PHE A 19 0.98 3.46 -0.15
CA PHE A 19 2.11 4.39 -0.16
C PHE A 19 1.65 5.65 -0.88
N GLU A 20 1.24 6.67 -0.12
CA GLU A 20 0.68 7.92 -0.64
C GLU A 20 1.76 8.99 -0.75
N PHE A 21 2.08 9.37 -1.98
CA PHE A 21 3.12 10.34 -2.35
C PHE A 21 2.55 11.77 -2.41
N GLY A 22 3.42 12.77 -2.24
CA GLY A 22 3.06 14.18 -2.43
C GLY A 22 2.50 14.86 -1.19
N ARG A 23 2.62 14.26 0.00
CA ARG A 23 2.04 14.79 1.24
C ARG A 23 2.82 16.02 1.78
N PRO A 24 2.18 16.93 2.55
CA PRO A 24 0.75 17.16 2.68
C PRO A 24 0.20 18.03 1.53
N GLY A 25 0.74 17.91 0.30
CA GLY A 25 0.40 18.76 -0.85
C GLY A 25 1.61 19.32 -1.59
N ILE A 26 2.83 18.81 -1.35
CA ILE A 26 4.04 19.24 -2.06
C ILE A 26 4.13 18.65 -3.48
N GLY A 27 3.32 17.62 -3.75
CA GLY A 27 3.30 16.86 -4.99
C GLY A 27 4.45 15.85 -5.10
N ALA A 28 4.40 15.04 -6.15
CA ALA A 28 5.41 14.04 -6.48
C ALA A 28 5.62 13.98 -7.99
N ARG A 29 6.70 13.35 -8.43
CA ARG A 29 6.85 12.91 -9.83
C ARG A 29 6.66 11.42 -9.92
N PHE A 30 6.16 10.94 -11.05
CA PHE A 30 5.96 9.50 -11.25
C PHE A 30 7.26 8.71 -11.24
N ARG A 31 8.44 9.34 -11.40
CA ARG A 31 9.75 8.69 -11.12
C ARG A 31 9.87 8.13 -9.70
N ASP A 32 9.43 8.86 -8.68
CA ASP A 32 9.44 8.38 -7.30
C ASP A 32 8.45 7.22 -7.10
N VAL A 33 7.29 7.32 -7.74
CA VAL A 33 6.23 6.30 -7.70
C VAL A 33 6.69 5.02 -8.42
N ASP A 34 7.30 5.13 -9.59
CA ASP A 34 7.85 4.03 -10.40
C ASP A 34 8.96 3.29 -9.66
N LEU A 35 9.88 4.03 -9.03
CA LEU A 35 10.95 3.45 -8.21
C LEU A 35 10.40 2.56 -7.09
N VAL A 36 9.41 3.06 -6.35
CA VAL A 36 8.80 2.31 -5.26
C VAL A 36 7.95 1.16 -5.79
N ALA A 37 7.15 1.37 -6.85
CA ALA A 37 6.31 0.35 -7.44
C ALA A 37 7.15 -0.86 -7.91
N GLN A 38 8.24 -0.62 -8.63
CA GLN A 38 9.11 -1.71 -9.09
C GLN A 38 9.78 -2.47 -7.94
N ALA A 39 10.18 -1.77 -6.87
CA ALA A 39 10.77 -2.42 -5.71
C ALA A 39 9.75 -3.30 -4.97
N LEU A 40 8.52 -2.83 -4.82
CA LEU A 40 7.43 -3.62 -4.23
C LEU A 40 7.08 -4.82 -5.10
N ALA A 41 7.06 -4.66 -6.42
CA ALA A 41 6.77 -5.74 -7.37
C ALA A 41 7.76 -6.91 -7.24
N ARG A 42 9.06 -6.63 -7.01
CA ARG A 42 10.09 -7.66 -6.77
C ARG A 42 9.84 -8.50 -5.52
N LEU A 43 9.10 -7.99 -4.54
CA LEU A 43 8.67 -8.74 -3.35
C LEU A 43 7.42 -9.60 -3.62
N GLY A 44 6.87 -9.56 -4.83
CA GLY A 44 5.68 -10.29 -5.22
C GLY A 44 4.44 -9.80 -4.50
N VAL A 45 4.27 -8.48 -4.38
CA VAL A 45 3.01 -7.88 -3.94
C VAL A 45 1.98 -7.94 -5.07
N ILE A 46 0.70 -7.89 -4.72
CA ILE A 46 -0.40 -7.79 -5.67
C ILE A 46 -0.90 -6.34 -5.66
N PHE A 47 -0.75 -5.61 -6.77
CA PHE A 47 -1.27 -4.25 -6.91
C PHE A 47 -2.79 -4.25 -7.05
N ALA A 48 -3.45 -3.23 -6.48
CA ALA A 48 -4.90 -3.10 -6.56
C ALA A 48 -5.35 -2.75 -7.99
N ASP A 49 -6.12 -3.64 -8.63
CA ASP A 49 -6.48 -3.51 -10.04
C ASP A 49 -7.24 -2.23 -10.42
N ASN A 50 -7.99 -1.65 -9.48
CA ASN A 50 -8.80 -0.44 -9.69
C ASN A 50 -8.10 0.84 -9.21
N ASN A 51 -6.84 0.75 -8.79
CA ASN A 51 -6.06 1.90 -8.38
C ASN A 51 -5.51 2.67 -9.60
N PRO A 52 -5.61 4.02 -9.65
CA PRO A 52 -5.13 4.81 -10.78
C PRO A 52 -3.65 4.62 -11.13
N VAL A 53 -2.75 4.51 -10.13
CA VAL A 53 -1.32 4.27 -10.38
C VAL A 53 -1.12 2.90 -11.04
N THR A 54 -1.89 1.89 -10.62
CA THR A 54 -1.84 0.54 -11.21
C THR A 54 -2.27 0.55 -12.68
N LYS A 55 -3.19 1.44 -13.08
CA LYS A 55 -3.60 1.61 -14.49
C LYS A 55 -2.52 2.25 -15.36
N LEU A 56 -1.55 2.96 -14.76
CA LEU A 56 -0.41 3.55 -15.47
C LEU A 56 0.76 2.58 -15.66
N MET A 57 0.68 1.38 -15.08
CA MET A 57 1.72 0.35 -15.23
C MET A 57 1.61 -0.31 -16.60
N VAL A 58 2.71 -0.34 -17.36
CA VAL A 58 2.82 -1.13 -18.59
C VAL A 58 2.91 -2.62 -18.30
N ASP A 59 3.43 -2.98 -17.12
CA ASP A 59 3.41 -4.33 -16.59
C ASP A 59 3.28 -4.32 -15.06
N LYS A 60 2.17 -4.87 -14.58
CA LYS A 60 1.86 -4.98 -13.15
C LYS A 60 2.80 -5.95 -12.41
N LYS A 61 3.38 -6.95 -13.08
CA LYS A 61 4.28 -7.92 -12.45
C LYS A 61 5.62 -7.30 -12.11
N THR A 62 6.08 -6.37 -12.95
CA THR A 62 7.32 -5.61 -12.71
C THR A 62 7.06 -4.30 -11.99
N GLY A 63 5.82 -3.82 -11.93
CA GLY A 63 5.46 -2.53 -11.33
C GLY A 63 5.90 -1.33 -12.16
N LYS A 64 6.33 -1.56 -13.41
CA LYS A 64 6.88 -0.52 -14.29
C LYS A 64 5.77 0.40 -14.78
N ILE A 65 5.88 1.69 -14.46
CA ILE A 65 5.00 2.76 -14.94
C ILE A 65 5.43 3.16 -16.36
N SER A 66 4.45 3.53 -17.20
CA SER A 66 4.68 4.04 -18.57
C SER A 66 5.67 5.19 -18.58
N ASP A 67 6.67 5.11 -19.47
CA ASP A 67 7.69 6.15 -19.63
C ASP A 67 7.09 7.51 -20.05
N GLU A 68 5.90 7.50 -20.69
CA GLU A 68 5.18 8.70 -21.11
C GLU A 68 4.80 9.64 -19.96
N VAL A 69 4.61 9.09 -18.74
CA VAL A 69 4.15 9.86 -17.58
C VAL A 69 5.23 10.10 -16.53
N LEU A 70 6.42 9.49 -16.63
CA LEU A 70 7.42 9.50 -15.56
C LEU A 70 7.83 10.91 -15.13
N ASP A 71 7.97 11.84 -16.08
CA ASP A 71 8.36 13.22 -15.84
C ASP A 71 7.22 14.15 -15.39
N GLN A 72 5.99 13.66 -15.41
CA GLN A 72 4.83 14.45 -15.02
C GLN A 72 4.77 14.62 -13.50
N LYS A 73 4.40 15.83 -13.07
CA LYS A 73 4.11 16.13 -11.66
C LYS A 73 2.66 15.80 -11.35
N VAL A 74 2.44 15.16 -10.22
CA VAL A 74 1.11 14.83 -9.68
C VAL A 74 0.98 15.39 -8.26
N MET A 75 -0.24 15.79 -7.87
CA MET A 75 -0.47 16.34 -6.54
C MET A 75 -0.46 15.25 -5.45
N SER A 76 -1.12 14.14 -5.71
CA SER A 76 -1.04 12.92 -4.90
C SER A 76 -1.17 11.71 -5.82
N ALA A 77 -0.37 10.69 -5.53
CA ALA A 77 -0.45 9.37 -6.15
C ALA A 77 -0.32 8.35 -5.03
N ILE A 78 -1.10 7.28 -5.08
CA ILE A 78 -1.05 6.22 -4.07
C ILE A 78 -0.84 4.87 -4.74
N ILE A 79 0.22 4.17 -4.36
CA ILE A 79 0.37 2.75 -4.66
C ILE A 79 -0.41 2.00 -3.60
N GLU A 80 -1.37 1.19 -4.03
CA GLU A 80 -2.10 0.27 -3.15
C GLU A 80 -1.75 -1.16 -3.55
N CYS A 81 -1.31 -1.96 -2.59
CA CYS A 81 -0.99 -3.36 -2.81
C CYS A 81 -1.40 -4.23 -1.62
N MET A 82 -1.40 -5.54 -1.84
CA MET A 82 -1.71 -6.54 -0.83
C MET A 82 -0.78 -7.74 -0.94
N PHE A 83 -0.55 -8.42 0.20
CA PHE A 83 0.35 -9.55 0.31
C PHE A 83 0.10 -10.31 1.63
N PRO A 84 0.61 -11.55 1.78
CA PRO A 84 0.60 -12.26 3.06
C PRO A 84 1.38 -11.51 4.15
N ILE A 85 0.86 -11.47 5.37
CA ILE A 85 1.40 -10.64 6.47
C ILE A 85 2.88 -10.94 6.78
N GLU A 86 3.35 -12.15 6.50
CA GLU A 86 4.73 -12.59 6.69
C GLU A 86 5.72 -11.71 5.90
N LYS A 87 5.29 -11.14 4.76
CA LYS A 87 6.12 -10.24 3.94
C LYS A 87 6.16 -8.80 4.44
N MET A 88 5.35 -8.43 5.44
CA MET A 88 5.20 -7.03 5.87
C MET A 88 6.51 -6.40 6.32
N LYS A 89 7.37 -7.15 7.03
CA LYS A 89 8.69 -6.66 7.45
C LYS A 89 9.58 -6.35 6.26
N ASP A 90 9.62 -7.23 5.26
CA ASP A 90 10.46 -7.06 4.08
C ASP A 90 9.98 -5.88 3.23
N VAL A 91 8.66 -5.72 3.10
CA VAL A 91 8.04 -4.57 2.42
C VAL A 91 8.40 -3.26 3.10
N LEU A 92 8.21 -3.17 4.43
CA LEU A 92 8.54 -1.97 5.19
C LEU A 92 10.04 -1.66 5.15
N ARG A 93 10.92 -2.66 5.34
CA ARG A 93 12.38 -2.48 5.23
C ARG A 93 12.82 -1.98 3.87
N THR A 94 12.28 -2.60 2.80
CA THR A 94 12.57 -2.20 1.42
C THR A 94 12.15 -0.76 1.17
N PHE A 95 10.95 -0.38 1.61
CA PHE A 95 10.48 0.98 1.48
C PHE A 95 11.32 1.97 2.29
N THR A 96 11.63 1.67 3.56
CA THR A 96 12.49 2.51 4.41
C THR A 96 13.87 2.72 3.80
N ALA A 97 14.46 1.71 3.15
CA ALA A 97 15.74 1.84 2.45
C ALA A 97 15.66 2.73 1.18
N LEU A 98 14.47 2.85 0.58
CA LEU A 98 14.24 3.72 -0.59
C LEU A 98 13.90 5.15 -0.21
N ALA A 99 13.33 5.38 0.98
CA ALA A 99 12.89 6.71 1.42
C ALA A 99 13.94 7.84 1.23
N PRO A 100 15.25 7.64 1.49
CA PRO A 100 16.27 8.67 1.26
C PRO A 100 16.47 9.07 -0.21
N LYS A 101 15.97 8.26 -1.16
CA LYS A 101 16.10 8.49 -2.61
C LYS A 101 14.89 9.22 -3.20
N LEU A 102 13.83 9.41 -2.41
CA LEU A 102 12.58 10.01 -2.89
C LEU A 102 12.65 11.53 -2.79
N HIS A 103 12.12 12.22 -3.80
CA HIS A 103 12.05 13.69 -3.84
C HIS A 103 10.68 14.22 -3.40
N THR A 104 9.98 13.47 -2.56
CA THR A 104 8.65 13.79 -2.04
C THR A 104 8.47 13.19 -0.65
N VAL A 105 7.40 13.58 0.04
CA VAL A 105 6.99 12.98 1.31
C VAL A 105 5.94 11.93 1.02
N VAL A 106 6.13 10.77 1.64
CA VAL A 106 5.23 9.62 1.51
C VAL A 106 4.59 9.32 2.86
N SER A 107 3.26 9.21 2.90
CA SER A 107 2.54 8.63 4.02
C SER A 107 2.28 7.15 3.75
N VAL A 108 2.49 6.31 4.76
CA VAL A 108 2.31 4.87 4.65
C VAL A 108 1.07 4.47 5.44
N GLU A 109 0.12 3.84 4.75
CA GLU A 109 -1.11 3.29 5.30
C GLU A 109 -1.02 1.76 5.35
N CYS A 110 -1.72 1.15 6.29
CA CYS A 110 -1.80 -0.29 6.41
C CYS A 110 -3.25 -0.72 6.64
N ILE A 111 -3.62 -1.86 6.06
CA ILE A 111 -4.98 -2.37 6.00
C ILE A 111 -4.94 -3.82 6.48
N ASN A 112 -5.64 -4.13 7.57
CA ASN A 112 -5.82 -5.49 8.05
C ASN A 112 -7.30 -5.76 8.33
N LYS A 113 -7.67 -7.04 8.42
CA LYS A 113 -8.89 -7.45 9.09
C LYS A 113 -8.64 -7.44 10.61
N VAL A 114 -9.60 -6.93 11.38
CA VAL A 114 -9.59 -7.03 12.84
C VAL A 114 -9.87 -8.48 13.21
N GLU A 115 -9.07 -9.06 14.11
CA GLU A 115 -9.27 -10.43 14.58
C GLU A 115 -10.41 -10.53 15.61
N PRO A 116 -10.94 -11.73 15.89
CA PRO A 116 -12.07 -11.90 16.83
C PRO A 116 -11.82 -11.41 18.26
N ASP A 117 -10.56 -11.24 18.65
CA ASP A 117 -10.11 -10.71 19.94
C ASP A 117 -9.84 -9.19 19.92
N ASP A 118 -10.34 -8.49 18.90
CA ASP A 118 -10.14 -7.07 18.62
C ASP A 118 -8.67 -6.67 18.33
N SER A 119 -7.77 -7.65 18.19
CA SER A 119 -6.38 -7.37 17.86
C SER A 119 -6.20 -6.98 16.39
N LEU A 120 -5.16 -6.18 16.13
CA LEU A 120 -4.71 -5.84 14.79
C LEU A 120 -3.42 -6.62 14.49
N PRO A 121 -3.41 -7.59 13.55
CA PRO A 121 -2.23 -8.41 13.28
C PRO A 121 -0.95 -7.62 12.94
N MET A 122 -1.11 -6.45 12.33
CA MET A 122 -0.01 -5.53 12.01
C MET A 122 0.71 -4.95 13.25
N ASP A 123 0.06 -4.85 14.40
CA ASP A 123 0.63 -4.19 15.58
C ASP A 123 1.86 -4.92 16.11
N ALA A 124 1.88 -6.26 16.05
CA ALA A 124 3.05 -7.05 16.42
C ALA A 124 4.26 -6.77 15.51
N VAL A 125 4.03 -6.69 14.19
CA VAL A 125 5.07 -6.40 13.20
C VAL A 125 5.62 -4.99 13.38
N LEU A 126 4.74 -3.99 13.53
CA LEU A 126 5.14 -2.60 13.72
C LEU A 126 5.91 -2.39 15.03
N LYS A 127 5.47 -3.04 16.12
CA LYS A 127 6.16 -3.01 17.41
C LYS A 127 7.59 -3.56 17.31
N GLU A 128 7.78 -4.70 16.66
CA GLU A 128 9.11 -5.29 16.47
C GLU A 128 10.03 -4.40 15.62
N MET A 129 9.47 -3.68 14.65
CA MET A 129 10.22 -2.74 13.82
C MET A 129 10.42 -1.37 14.49
N GLY A 130 9.89 -1.14 15.69
CA GLY A 130 9.96 0.16 16.37
C GLY A 130 9.17 1.26 15.67
N ILE A 131 8.16 0.91 14.87
CA ILE A 131 7.33 1.85 14.11
C ILE A 131 6.07 2.16 14.89
N THR A 132 5.92 3.41 15.31
CA THR A 132 4.70 3.88 15.97
C THR A 132 3.62 4.20 14.94
N ARG A 133 2.50 3.45 14.96
CA ARG A 133 1.33 3.81 14.16
C ARG A 133 0.56 4.97 14.78
N ARG A 134 -0.14 5.73 13.93
CA ARG A 134 -1.12 6.72 14.36
C ARG A 134 -2.50 6.06 14.49
N ILE A 135 -3.37 6.65 15.31
CA ILE A 135 -4.76 6.19 15.48
C ILE A 135 -5.66 6.60 14.31
N ASN A 136 -5.16 7.47 13.42
CA ASN A 136 -5.89 7.94 12.25
C ASN A 136 -6.16 6.78 11.30
N GLY A 137 -7.43 6.58 10.96
CA GLY A 137 -7.82 5.48 10.09
C GLY A 137 -9.30 5.52 9.79
N LYS A 138 -9.75 4.48 9.10
CA LYS A 138 -11.16 4.25 8.77
C LYS A 138 -11.45 2.78 9.02
N THR A 139 -12.52 2.52 9.76
CA THR A 139 -13.00 1.16 10.01
C THR A 139 -14.10 0.83 9.02
N ASN A 140 -13.94 -0.27 8.28
CA ASN A 140 -15.05 -0.87 7.55
C ASN A 140 -15.82 -1.78 8.54
N VAL A 141 -17.12 -1.55 8.69
CA VAL A 141 -17.97 -2.24 9.68
C VAL A 141 -18.56 -3.57 9.19
N GLY A 142 -18.32 -3.95 7.93
CA GLY A 142 -18.65 -5.29 7.43
C GLY A 142 -20.13 -5.54 7.10
N LEU A 143 -20.93 -4.49 6.87
CA LEU A 143 -22.38 -4.63 6.65
C LEU A 143 -22.71 -5.23 5.27
N GLY A 144 -21.82 -5.09 4.29
CA GLY A 144 -22.02 -5.56 2.92
C GLY A 144 -22.00 -7.07 2.70
N ARG A 145 -21.52 -7.88 3.67
CA ARG A 145 -21.41 -9.36 3.63
C ARG A 145 -20.90 -9.90 2.27
N PRO A 146 -19.58 -10.13 2.12
CA PRO A 146 -19.01 -10.53 0.84
C PRO A 146 -19.65 -11.83 0.35
N ARG A 147 -20.08 -11.88 -0.92
CA ARG A 147 -20.83 -13.01 -1.50
C ARG A 147 -19.99 -14.29 -1.71
N ALA A 148 -18.69 -14.22 -1.43
CA ALA A 148 -17.78 -15.35 -1.39
C ALA A 148 -16.80 -15.09 -0.23
N ALA A 149 -17.02 -15.75 0.90
CA ALA A 149 -16.10 -15.79 2.03
C ALA A 149 -15.85 -17.27 2.37
#